data_AF-A0A950HFA0-F1
#
_entry.id   AF-A0A950HFA0-F1
#
_cell.length_a   1.000
_cell.length_b   1.000
_cell.length_c   1.000
_cell.angle_alpha   90.00
_cell.angle_beta   90.00
_cell.angle_gamma   90.00
#
_symmetry.space_group_name_H-M   'P 1'
#
loop_
_entity.id
_entity.type
_entity.pdbx_description
1 polymer ?
#
loop_
_entity_poly.entity_id
_entity_poly.type
_entity_poly.pdbx_seq_one_letter_code
_entity_poly.pdbx_strand_id
1 'polypeptide(L)'
;MSDEGELIAGRYRLVSRLGSGAMGVVWQARDERLHRTVAIKQLLLPARLSESEAEEANRRAMREGRITARLHHPHAIAVYDVVEHEGRPCLIMEYLASRSLATVLSVQGVL
;
A
#
# COMPACT_ATOMS: atom_id res chain seq x y z
N MET A 1 11.01 -8.68 13.39
CA MET A 1 9.71 -9.03 14.01
C MET A 1 8.72 -9.05 12.88
N SER A 2 7.80 -10.02 12.85
CA SER A 2 6.79 -10.09 11.79
C SER A 2 5.72 -9.05 12.11
N ASP A 3 5.50 -8.08 11.22
CA ASP A 3 4.42 -7.08 11.37
C ASP A 3 3.03 -7.72 11.12
N GLU A 4 2.97 -9.03 10.88
CA GLU A 4 1.72 -9.79 10.74
C GLU A 4 0.87 -9.68 12.02
N GLY A 5 -0.41 -9.39 11.84
CA GLY A 5 -1.37 -9.17 12.93
C GLY A 5 -1.48 -7.71 13.39
N GLU A 6 -0.55 -6.84 13.00
CA GLU A 6 -0.62 -5.39 13.28
C GLU A 6 -1.88 -4.76 12.66
N LEU A 7 -2.48 -3.80 13.36
CA LEU A 7 -3.62 -3.02 12.88
C LEU A 7 -3.19 -1.66 12.35
N ILE A 8 -3.21 -1.51 11.03
CA ILE A 8 -3.01 -0.22 10.37
C ILE A 8 -4.24 0.65 10.57
N ALA A 9 -4.04 1.86 11.09
CA ALA A 9 -5.08 2.84 11.39
C ALA A 9 -6.25 2.25 12.21
N GLY A 10 -5.96 1.28 13.09
CA GLY A 10 -6.95 0.59 13.93
C GLY A 10 -8.01 -0.20 13.17
N ARG A 11 -7.83 -0.48 11.87
CA ARG A 11 -8.87 -1.09 11.01
C ARG A 11 -8.37 -2.22 10.12
N TYR A 12 -7.15 -2.11 9.61
CA TYR A 12 -6.66 -3.07 8.62
C TYR A 12 -5.60 -3.97 9.24
N ARG A 13 -5.96 -5.24 9.42
CA ARG A 13 -5.04 -6.23 10.01
C ARG A 13 -4.09 -6.76 8.96
N LEU A 14 -2.79 -6.58 9.15
CA LEU A 14 -1.77 -7.16 8.28
C LEU A 14 -1.82 -8.69 8.36
N VAL A 15 -1.77 -9.35 7.21
CA VAL A 15 -1.85 -10.82 7.08
C VAL A 15 -0.53 -11.39 6.61
N SER A 16 0.04 -10.85 5.53
CA SER A 16 1.32 -11.32 4.99
C SER A 16 1.94 -10.25 4.09
N ARG A 17 3.27 -10.29 3.94
CA ARG A 17 3.98 -9.38 3.03
C ARG A 17 3.88 -9.89 1.59
N LEU A 18 3.46 -9.02 0.67
CA LEU A 18 3.35 -9.32 -0.76
C LEU A 18 4.61 -8.92 -1.54
N GLY A 19 5.31 -7.88 -1.09
CA GLY A 19 6.54 -7.45 -1.73
C GLY A 19 7.12 -6.18 -1.14
N SER A 20 8.27 -5.77 -1.66
CA SER A 20 8.91 -4.49 -1.32
C SER A 20 9.67 -3.94 -2.51
N GLY A 21 9.74 -2.63 -2.61
CA GLY A 21 10.55 -1.93 -3.58
C GLY A 21 11.00 -0.58 -3.06
N ALA A 22 11.60 0.23 -3.93
CA ALA A 22 12.16 1.54 -3.59
C ALA A 22 11.16 2.47 -2.88
N MET A 23 9.87 2.38 -3.23
CA MET A 23 8.81 3.25 -2.69
C MET A 23 8.10 2.69 -1.45
N GLY A 24 8.50 1.52 -0.95
CA GLY A 24 7.97 0.94 0.27
C GLY A 24 7.58 -0.53 0.21
N VAL A 25 6.72 -0.94 1.13
CA VAL A 25 6.32 -2.34 1.34
C VAL A 25 4.85 -2.51 1.02
N VAL A 26 4.50 -3.62 0.38
CA VAL A 26 3.13 -4.00 0.09
C VAL A 26 2.74 -5.21 0.92
N TRP A 27 1.61 -5.11 1.58
CA TRP A 27 1.05 -6.13 2.45
C TRP A 27 -0.31 -6.59 1.95
N GLN A 28 -0.64 -7.86 2.17
CA GLN A 28 -2.01 -8.33 2.21
C GLN A 28 -2.56 -8.04 3.60
N ALA A 29 -3.79 -7.55 3.67
CA ALA A 29 -4.45 -7.24 4.91
C ALA A 29 -5.95 -7.56 4.86
N ARG A 30 -6.58 -7.61 6.04
CA ARG A 30 -8.02 -7.73 6.22
C ARG A 30 -8.59 -6.39 6.67
N ASP A 31 -9.53 -5.84 5.91
CA ASP A 31 -10.39 -4.75 6.39
C ASP A 31 -11.37 -5.35 7.40
N GLU A 32 -11.16 -5.10 8.70
CA GLU A 32 -11.97 -5.70 9.75
C GLU A 32 -13.41 -5.16 9.78
N ARG A 33 -13.63 -3.96 9.25
CA ARG A 33 -14.95 -3.32 9.21
C ARG A 33 -15.79 -3.82 8.04
N LEU A 34 -15.18 -3.94 6.86
CA LEU A 34 -15.90 -4.34 5.64
C LEU A 34 -15.73 -5.83 5.31
N HIS A 35 -14.97 -6.57 6.12
CA HIS A 35 -14.74 -7.99 5.96
C HIS A 35 -14.29 -8.38 4.53
N ARG A 36 -13.31 -7.63 3.99
CA ARG A 36 -12.68 -7.91 2.69
C ARG A 36 -11.17 -7.95 2.78
N THR A 37 -10.55 -8.71 1.89
CA THR A 37 -9.09 -8.69 1.71
C THR A 37 -8.72 -7.44 0.91
N VAL A 38 -7.68 -6.75 1.36
CA VAL A 38 -7.12 -5.56 0.71
C VAL A 38 -5.62 -5.71 0.60
N ALA A 39 -5.01 -4.94 -0.30
CA ALA A 39 -3.58 -4.71 -0.27
C ALA A 39 -3.29 -3.34 0.37
N ILE A 40 -2.18 -3.22 1.08
CA ILE A 40 -1.74 -1.97 1.70
C ILE A 40 -0.35 -1.66 1.19
N LYS A 41 -0.18 -0.51 0.55
CA LYS A 41 1.14 0.02 0.23
C LYS A 41 1.53 1.04 1.29
N GLN A 42 2.43 0.66 2.17
CA GLN A 42 3.03 1.56 3.16
C GLN A 42 4.24 2.24 2.52
N LEU A 43 4.19 3.57 2.46
CA LEU A 43 5.26 4.36 1.87
C LEU A 43 6.40 4.52 2.87
N LEU A 44 7.63 4.30 2.40
CA LEU A 44 8.84 4.60 3.16
C LEU A 44 9.25 6.04 2.86
N LEU A 45 9.18 6.91 3.86
CA LEU A 45 9.79 8.24 3.79
C LEU A 45 11.32 8.09 3.83
N PRO A 46 12.07 8.94 3.10
CA PRO A 46 13.53 8.96 3.19
C PRO A 46 14.00 9.16 4.64
N ALA A 47 14.98 8.37 5.07
CA ALA A 47 15.45 8.34 6.46
C ALA A 47 16.17 9.62 6.95
N ARG A 48 16.41 10.62 6.08
CA ARG A 48 17.17 11.84 6.38
C ARG A 48 16.35 13.13 6.27
N LEU A 49 15.03 13.04 6.38
CA LEU A 49 14.18 14.24 6.43
C LEU A 49 14.17 14.82 7.85
N SER A 50 14.19 16.14 7.96
CA SER A 50 13.75 16.83 9.17
C SER A 50 12.26 16.55 9.43
N GLU A 51 11.80 16.81 10.66
CA GLU A 51 10.39 16.60 11.04
C GLU A 51 9.42 17.37 10.13
N SER A 52 9.73 18.65 9.85
CA SER A 52 8.93 19.50 8.94
C SER A 52 8.89 18.96 7.50
N GLU A 53 10.01 18.45 6.99
CA GLU A 53 10.08 17.86 5.66
C GLU A 53 9.32 16.53 5.58
N ALA A 54 9.38 15.71 6.63
CA ALA A 54 8.63 14.46 6.73
C ALA A 54 7.12 14.72 6.74
N GLU A 55 6.67 15.70 7.52
CA GLU A 55 5.26 16.13 7.52
C GLU A 55 4.81 16.64 6.16
N GLU A 56 5.61 17.45 5.47
CA GLU A 56 5.27 17.94 4.14
C GLU A 56 5.20 16.81 3.11
N ALA A 57 6.15 15.87 3.18
CA ALA A 57 6.13 14.67 2.35
C ALA A 57 4.86 13.83 2.63
N ASN A 58 4.45 13.69 3.88
CA ASN A 58 3.21 13.02 4.28
C ASN A 58 1.98 13.72 3.73
N ARG A 59 1.84 15.04 3.95
CA ARG A 59 0.73 15.83 3.41
C ARG A 59 0.63 15.68 1.90
N ARG A 60 1.77 15.74 1.21
CA ARG A 60 1.83 15.55 -0.24
C ARG A 60 1.39 14.14 -0.66
N ALA A 61 1.93 13.10 -0.03
CA ALA A 61 1.57 11.71 -0.35
C ALA A 61 0.09 11.43 -0.09
N MET A 62 -0.47 11.93 1.02
CA MET A 62 -1.91 11.83 1.32
C MET A 62 -2.76 12.55 0.26
N ARG A 63 -2.33 13.73 -0.20
CA ARG A 63 -3.01 14.47 -1.27
C ARG A 63 -2.98 13.69 -2.60
N GLU A 64 -1.82 13.19 -3.00
CA GLU A 64 -1.65 12.42 -4.23
C GLU A 64 -2.45 11.11 -4.19
N GLY A 65 -2.42 10.38 -3.06
CA GLY A 65 -3.22 9.17 -2.88
C GLY A 65 -4.72 9.43 -3.04
N ARG A 66 -5.24 10.54 -2.48
CA ARG A 66 -6.66 10.93 -2.64
C ARG A 66 -7.01 11.22 -4.10
N ILE A 67 -6.07 11.78 -4.87
CA ILE A 67 -6.26 11.99 -6.31
C ILE A 67 -6.31 10.63 -7.02
N THR A 68 -5.40 9.70 -6.70
CA THR A 68 -5.42 8.34 -7.25
C THR A 68 -6.72 7.60 -6.93
N ALA A 69 -7.30 7.81 -5.76
CA ALA A 69 -8.58 7.20 -5.37
C ALA A 69 -9.78 7.61 -6.23
N ARG A 70 -9.65 8.67 -7.04
CA ARG A 70 -10.67 9.08 -8.01
C ARG A 70 -10.59 8.31 -9.33
N LEU A 71 -9.51 7.58 -9.57
CA LEU A 71 -9.34 6.79 -10.79
C LEU A 71 -10.14 5.49 -10.68
N HIS A 72 -11.14 5.34 -11.56
CA HIS A 72 -11.89 4.11 -11.73
C HIS A 72 -11.72 3.62 -13.16
N HIS A 73 -11.05 2.48 -13.32
CA HIS A 73 -10.82 1.87 -14.63
C HIS A 73 -10.68 0.35 -14.49
N PRO A 74 -11.27 -0.47 -15.39
CA PRO A 74 -11.25 -1.95 -15.28
C PRO A 74 -9.85 -2.57 -15.33
N HIS A 75 -8.84 -1.81 -15.76
CA HIS A 75 -7.44 -2.26 -15.83
C HIS A 75 -6.51 -1.51 -14.86
N ALA A 76 -7.07 -0.83 -13.86
CA ALA A 76 -6.31 -0.17 -12.81
C ALA A 76 -6.80 -0.63 -11.43
N ILE A 77 -5.86 -0.90 -10.52
CA ILE A 77 -6.17 -1.25 -9.13
C ILE A 77 -6.92 -0.09 -8.48
N ALA A 78 -8.10 -0.39 -7.92
CA ALA A 78 -8.88 0.61 -7.19
C ALA A 78 -8.18 0.97 -5.87
N VAL A 79 -8.10 2.26 -5.56
CA VAL A 79 -7.71 2.73 -4.23
C VAL A 79 -8.99 2.98 -3.44
N TYR A 80 -9.13 2.29 -2.31
CA TYR A 80 -10.32 2.35 -1.47
C TYR A 80 -10.22 3.41 -0.37
N ASP A 81 -9.01 3.66 0.12
CA ASP A 81 -8.77 4.57 1.22
C ASP A 81 -7.30 5.02 1.22
N VAL A 82 -7.03 6.13 1.90
CA VAL A 82 -5.68 6.62 2.16
C VAL A 82 -5.63 7.06 3.62
N VAL A 83 -4.82 6.36 4.40
CA VAL A 83 -4.72 6.55 5.85
C VAL A 83 -3.30 6.87 6.25
N GLU A 84 -3.14 7.49 7.41
CA GLU A 84 -1.85 7.65 8.07
C GLU A 84 -1.76 6.66 9.22
N HIS A 85 -0.60 6.01 9.35
CA HIS A 85 -0.29 5.11 10.46
C HIS A 85 1.14 5.38 10.91
N GLU A 86 1.32 5.77 12.18
CA GLU A 86 2.63 6.13 12.75
C GLU A 86 3.41 7.17 11.91
N GLY A 87 2.72 8.20 11.42
CA GLY A 87 3.34 9.22 10.57
C GLY A 87 3.75 8.69 9.19
N ARG A 88 3.18 7.56 8.73
CA ARG A 88 3.45 6.98 7.41
C ARG A 88 2.16 6.84 6.59
N PRO A 89 2.13 7.36 5.37
CA PRO A 89 0.98 7.26 4.50
C PRO A 89 0.86 5.83 3.95
N CYS A 90 -0.34 5.29 4.06
CA CYS A 90 -0.72 3.96 3.64
C CYS A 90 -1.86 4.05 2.62
N LEU A 91 -1.64 3.51 1.42
CA LEU A 91 -2.70 3.38 0.43
C LEU A 91 -3.39 2.03 0.63
N ILE A 92 -4.71 2.07 0.85
CA ILE A 92 -5.54 0.88 0.94
C ILE A 92 -6.13 0.62 -0.44
N MET A 93 -5.79 -0.52 -1.02
CA MET A 93 -6.09 -0.81 -2.42
C MET A 93 -6.73 -2.18 -2.60
N GLU A 94 -7.35 -2.38 -3.76
CA GLU A 94 -7.84 -3.68 -4.20
C GLU A 94 -6.72 -4.72 -4.11
N TYR A 95 -7.04 -5.85 -3.49
CA TYR A 95 -6.18 -7.02 -3.54
C TYR A 95 -6.53 -7.84 -4.77
N LEU A 96 -5.59 -7.95 -5.69
CA LEU A 96 -5.71 -8.80 -6.87
C LEU A 96 -4.87 -10.06 -6.66
N ALA A 97 -5.52 -11.22 -6.57
CA ALA A 97 -4.88 -12.53 -6.41
C ALA A 97 -4.21 -13.00 -7.71
N SER A 98 -3.16 -12.28 -8.13
CA SER A 98 -2.46 -12.47 -9.39
C SER A 98 -0.94 -12.46 -9.22
N ARG A 99 -0.24 -12.95 -10.23
CA ARG A 99 1.23 -12.86 -10.31
C ARG A 99 1.63 -11.56 -10.99
N SER A 100 2.77 -10.99 -10.57
CA SER A 100 3.34 -9.85 -11.28
C SER A 100 3.76 -10.25 -12.69
N LEU A 101 3.63 -9.34 -13.66
CA LEU A 101 4.10 -9.58 -15.02
C LEU A 101 5.59 -9.93 -15.04
N ALA A 102 6.40 -9.30 -14.19
CA ALA A 102 7.82 -9.61 -14.06
C ALA A 102 8.05 -11.08 -13.67
N THR A 103 7.26 -11.62 -12.72
CA THR A 103 7.30 -13.04 -12.34
C THR A 103 6.88 -13.94 -13.48
N VAL A 104 5.84 -13.55 -14.25
CA VAL A 104 5.39 -14.32 -15.41
C VAL A 104 6.50 -14.39 -16.45
N LEU A 105 7.11 -13.25 -16.82
CA LEU A 105 8.20 -13.18 -17.79
C LEU A 105 9.44 -13.96 -17.33
N SER A 106 9.78 -13.92 -16.04
CA SER A 106 10.93 -14.68 -15.54
C SER A 106 10.74 -16.20 -15.61
N VAL A 107 9.49 -16.67 -15.51
CA VAL A 107 9.16 -18.10 -15.51
C VAL A 107 8.90 -18.62 -16.93
N GLN A 108 8.27 -17.81 -17.79
CA GLN A 108 7.76 -18.25 -19.08
C GLN A 108 8.59 -17.72 -20.27
N GLY A 109 9.54 -16.83 -20.04
CA GLY A 109 10.27 -16.14 -21.09
C GLY A 109 9.53 -14.90 -21.59
N VAL A 110 10.12 -14.23 -22.57
CA VAL A 110 9.48 -13.09 -23.26
C VAL A 110 8.33 -13.64 -24.11
N LEU A 111 7.21 -12.93 -24.16
CA LEU A 111 6.08 -13.26 -25.03
C LEU A 111 6.49 -13.24 -26.51
#